data_AF-A0A1X0JYA8-F1
#
_entry.id   AF-A0A1X0JYA8-F1
#
_cell.length_a   1.000
_cell.length_b   1.000
_cell.length_c   1.000
_cell.angle_alpha   90.00
_cell.angle_beta   90.00
_cell.angle_gamma   90.00
#
_symmetry.space_group_name_H-M   'P 1'
#
loop_
_entity.id
_entity.type
_entity.pdbx_description
1 polymer ?
#
loop_
_entity_poly.entity_id
_entity_poly.type
_entity_poly.pdbx_seq_one_letter_code
_entity_poly.pdbx_strand_id
1 'polypeptide(L)'
;MAGLVATLAAVTFVARASSAPLDPIPGNGFFLVGPDIAPGLYQTAGSASTFGVWINDVPTVDSMCAWFAYSTPDTNKDHVVATNMSIGPMFANINAEVKAFESRNCQPWTRVP
;
A
#
# COMPACT_ATOMS: atom_id res chain seq x y z
N MET A 1 37.29 28.26 46.04
CA MET A 1 37.48 27.99 44.60
C MET A 1 36.78 26.66 44.32
N ALA A 2 35.62 26.65 43.68
CA ALA A 2 34.91 25.42 43.31
C ALA A 2 34.42 25.62 41.87
N GLY A 3 35.06 24.94 40.93
CA GLY A 3 34.77 25.05 39.49
C GLY A 3 33.62 24.13 39.12
N LEU A 4 32.59 24.70 38.49
CA LEU A 4 31.47 23.96 37.91
C LEU A 4 31.83 23.59 36.47
N VAL A 5 31.99 22.29 36.19
CA VAL A 5 32.27 21.78 34.85
C VAL A 5 30.93 21.54 34.14
N ALA A 6 30.63 22.35 33.13
CA ALA A 6 29.45 22.18 32.28
C ALA A 6 29.81 21.28 31.09
N THR A 7 29.25 20.06 31.06
CA THR A 7 29.38 19.14 29.92
C THR A 7 28.33 19.46 28.85
N LEU A 8 28.79 19.88 27.68
CA LEU A 8 27.96 20.06 26.47
C LEU A 8 27.72 18.69 25.83
N ALA A 9 26.48 18.19 25.87
CA ALA A 9 26.08 17.01 25.12
C ALA A 9 25.78 17.39 23.66
N ALA A 10 26.60 16.91 22.72
CA ALA A 10 26.35 17.08 21.29
C ALA A 10 25.21 16.14 20.85
N VAL A 11 24.08 16.70 20.44
CA VAL A 11 22.97 15.94 19.86
C VAL A 11 23.23 15.79 18.36
N THR A 12 23.58 14.59 17.92
CA THR A 12 23.74 14.28 16.49
C THR A 12 22.37 14.16 15.84
N PHE A 13 22.06 15.04 14.89
CA PHE A 13 20.88 14.90 14.03
C PHE A 13 21.12 13.75 13.05
N VAL A 14 20.44 12.62 13.29
CA VAL A 14 20.32 11.56 12.28
C VAL A 14 19.32 12.05 11.22
N ALA A 15 19.80 12.29 10.01
CA ALA A 15 18.94 12.49 8.85
C ALA A 15 18.12 11.20 8.66
N ARG A 16 16.79 11.30 8.76
CA ARG A 16 15.91 10.19 8.33
C ARG A 16 16.08 10.06 6.83
N ALA A 17 16.59 8.91 6.39
CA ALA A 17 16.56 8.54 4.98
C ALA A 17 15.07 8.48 4.57
N SER A 18 14.62 9.46 3.79
CA SER A 18 13.34 9.37 3.11
C SER A 18 13.46 8.25 2.08
N SER A 19 12.87 7.09 2.37
CA SER A 19 12.67 6.08 1.33
C SER A 19 11.84 6.71 0.24
N ALA A 20 12.24 6.53 -1.02
CA ALA A 20 11.34 6.82 -2.13
C ALA A 20 10.09 5.94 -2.00
N PRO A 21 8.93 6.41 -2.48
CA PRO A 21 7.73 5.58 -2.56
C PRO A 21 8.00 4.31 -3.36
N LEU A 22 7.39 3.20 -2.95
CA LEU A 22 7.49 1.90 -3.61
C LEU A 22 6.89 1.98 -5.02
N ASP A 23 7.69 1.55 -5.99
CA ASP A 23 7.28 1.36 -7.38
C ASP A 23 8.08 0.20 -7.99
N PRO A 24 7.44 -0.93 -8.36
CA PRO A 24 6.00 -1.22 -8.26
C PRO A 24 5.52 -1.41 -6.81
N ILE A 25 4.22 -1.20 -6.58
CA ILE A 25 3.61 -1.52 -5.28
C ILE A 25 3.61 -3.05 -5.12
N PRO A 26 4.06 -3.59 -3.98
CA PRO A 26 4.01 -5.02 -3.73
C PRO A 26 2.58 -5.56 -3.80
N GLY A 27 2.41 -6.80 -4.27
CA GLY A 27 1.10 -7.39 -4.51
C GLY A 27 0.26 -7.68 -3.26
N ASN A 28 0.88 -7.70 -2.08
CA ASN A 28 0.19 -7.84 -0.80
C ASN A 28 0.67 -6.78 0.17
N GLY A 29 -0.27 -6.19 0.92
CA GLY A 29 0.07 -5.29 2.02
C GLY A 29 -0.92 -4.15 2.19
N PHE A 30 -0.61 -3.32 3.17
CA PHE A 30 -1.27 -2.05 3.45
C PHE A 30 -0.24 -0.94 3.30
N PHE A 31 -0.56 0.08 2.51
CA PHE A 31 0.36 1.13 2.11
C PHE A 31 -0.29 2.50 2.29
N LEU A 32 0.40 3.41 2.95
CA LEU A 32 -0.01 4.81 3.04
C LEU A 32 0.33 5.55 1.75
N VAL A 33 -0.65 6.28 1.22
CA VAL A 33 -0.46 7.10 0.02
C VAL A 33 0.30 8.37 0.39
N GLY A 34 1.42 8.60 -0.29
CA GLY A 34 2.41 9.64 -0.01
C GLY A 34 3.69 9.05 0.59
N PRO A 35 3.65 8.53 1.83
CA PRO A 35 4.83 7.93 2.47
C PRO A 35 5.30 6.63 1.82
N ASP A 36 4.38 5.70 1.54
CA ASP A 36 4.75 4.36 1.07
C ASP A 36 4.60 4.24 -0.44
N ILE A 37 3.57 4.85 -1.03
CA ILE A 37 3.26 4.77 -2.47
C ILE A 37 2.81 6.12 -3.02
N ALA A 38 3.09 6.40 -4.30
CA ALA A 38 2.64 7.63 -4.93
C ALA A 38 1.16 7.54 -5.40
N PRO A 39 0.42 8.66 -5.46
CA PRO A 39 -0.86 8.70 -6.17
C PRO A 39 -0.65 8.40 -7.66
N GLY A 40 -1.65 7.80 -8.32
CA GLY A 40 -1.61 7.47 -9.74
C GLY A 40 -2.58 6.37 -10.14
N LEU A 41 -2.60 6.06 -11.44
CA LEU A 41 -3.26 4.89 -11.96
C LEU A 41 -2.28 3.71 -11.94
N TYR A 42 -2.71 2.61 -11.34
CA TYR A 42 -1.91 1.39 -11.22
C TYR A 42 -2.62 0.22 -11.89
N GLN A 43 -1.84 -0.70 -12.46
CA GLN A 43 -2.31 -1.94 -13.06
C GLN A 43 -1.64 -3.14 -12.41
N THR A 44 -2.41 -4.18 -12.10
CA THR A 44 -1.91 -5.51 -11.73
C THR A 44 -2.30 -6.53 -12.79
N ALA A 45 -1.52 -7.60 -12.90
CA ALA A 45 -1.82 -8.74 -13.76
C ALA A 45 -2.99 -9.60 -13.24
N GLY A 46 -3.47 -9.36 -12.01
CA GLY A 46 -4.59 -10.06 -11.40
C GLY A 46 -4.18 -10.86 -10.16
N SER A 47 -4.83 -12.01 -9.96
CA SER A 47 -4.60 -12.88 -8.81
C SER A 47 -3.16 -13.38 -8.71
N ALA A 48 -2.60 -13.38 -7.50
CA ALA A 48 -1.32 -14.00 -7.18
C ALA A 48 -1.42 -15.51 -6.90
N SER A 49 -2.63 -16.06 -6.82
CA SER A 49 -2.83 -17.49 -6.56
C SER A 49 -2.24 -18.32 -7.71
N THR A 50 -1.49 -19.36 -7.35
CA THR A 50 -0.95 -20.32 -8.33
C THR A 50 -2.03 -21.21 -8.94
N PHE A 51 -3.16 -21.37 -8.25
CA PHE A 51 -4.34 -22.08 -8.71
C PHE A 51 -5.60 -21.33 -8.27
N GLY A 52 -6.63 -21.32 -9.12
CA GLY A 52 -7.95 -20.87 -8.72
C GLY A 52 -8.74 -22.00 -8.07
N VAL A 53 -9.54 -21.65 -7.08
CA VAL A 53 -10.54 -22.51 -6.46
C VAL A 53 -11.90 -21.94 -6.78
N TRP A 54 -12.78 -22.77 -7.35
CA TRP A 54 -14.15 -22.41 -7.69
C TRP A 54 -15.13 -23.28 -6.92
N ILE A 55 -16.19 -22.66 -6.40
CA ILE A 55 -17.31 -23.35 -5.77
C ILE A 55 -18.55 -22.90 -6.54
N ASN A 56 -19.20 -23.84 -7.23
CA ASN A 56 -20.36 -23.55 -8.09
C ASN A 56 -20.07 -22.46 -9.13
N ASP A 57 -18.95 -22.58 -9.84
CA ASP A 57 -18.47 -21.63 -10.86
C ASP A 57 -18.16 -20.21 -10.35
N VAL A 58 -18.15 -20.00 -9.03
CA VAL A 58 -17.74 -18.74 -8.39
C VAL A 58 -16.34 -18.90 -7.79
N PRO A 59 -15.36 -18.06 -8.16
CA PRO A 59 -14.04 -18.12 -7.56
C PRO A 59 -14.08 -17.74 -6.08
N THR A 60 -13.29 -18.42 -5.26
CA THR A 60 -13.16 -18.06 -3.84
C THR A 60 -12.40 -16.75 -3.69
N VAL A 61 -12.62 -16.05 -2.57
CA VAL A 61 -11.95 -14.77 -2.28
C VAL A 61 -10.42 -14.93 -2.27
N ASP A 62 -9.92 -16.06 -1.76
CA ASP A 62 -8.48 -16.39 -1.75
C ASP A 62 -7.91 -16.71 -3.14
N SER A 63 -8.77 -16.90 -4.14
CA SER A 63 -8.39 -17.11 -5.54
C SER A 63 -8.36 -15.81 -6.33
N MET A 64 -8.86 -14.71 -5.76
CA MET A 64 -9.00 -13.42 -6.43
C MET A 64 -7.98 -12.42 -5.88
N CYS A 65 -7.53 -11.51 -6.75
CA CYS A 65 -6.90 -10.28 -6.30
C CYS A 65 -7.99 -9.33 -5.82
N ALA A 66 -7.85 -8.78 -4.63
CA ALA A 66 -8.73 -7.77 -4.07
C ALA A 66 -7.92 -6.56 -3.59
N TRP A 67 -8.47 -5.36 -3.78
CA TRP A 67 -7.92 -4.16 -3.16
C TRP A 67 -8.98 -3.23 -2.61
N PHE A 68 -8.54 -2.39 -1.69
CA PHE A 68 -9.34 -1.39 -1.02
C PHE A 68 -8.55 -0.08 -0.97
N ALA A 69 -9.20 1.01 -1.33
CA ALA A 69 -8.69 2.35 -1.19
C ALA A 69 -9.50 3.07 -0.11
N TYR A 70 -8.81 3.66 0.86
CA TYR A 70 -9.42 4.29 2.03
C TYR A 70 -9.21 5.80 1.98
N SER A 71 -10.21 6.57 2.42
CA SER A 71 -10.11 8.02 2.62
C SER A 71 -9.36 8.40 3.90
N THR A 72 -9.07 7.43 4.75
CA THR A 72 -8.32 7.60 6.00
C THR A 72 -7.05 6.73 5.99
N PRO A 73 -6.02 7.07 6.78
CA PRO A 73 -4.74 6.34 6.80
C PRO A 73 -4.81 5.05 7.63
N ASP A 74 -5.95 4.35 7.62
CA ASP A 74 -6.22 3.15 8.39
C ASP A 74 -7.15 2.20 7.63
N THR A 75 -7.37 1.00 8.17
CA THR A 75 -8.16 -0.05 7.51
C THR A 75 -9.65 -0.05 7.88
N ASN A 76 -10.20 1.07 8.35
CA ASN A 76 -11.62 1.16 8.67
C ASN A 76 -12.47 1.04 7.39
N LYS A 77 -13.36 0.04 7.40
CA LYS A 77 -14.21 -0.30 6.25
C LYS A 77 -15.27 0.77 5.97
N ASP A 78 -15.63 1.59 6.96
CA ASP A 78 -16.55 2.71 6.78
C ASP A 78 -15.96 3.83 5.90
N HIS A 79 -14.64 3.82 5.68
CA HIS A 79 -13.89 4.83 4.93
C HIS A 79 -13.40 4.35 3.57
N VAL A 80 -13.87 3.20 3.07
CA VAL A 80 -13.54 2.70 1.73
C VAL A 80 -14.16 3.60 0.66
N VAL A 81 -13.32 4.21 -0.16
CA VAL A 81 -13.74 5.07 -1.28
C VAL A 81 -13.75 4.35 -2.63
N ALA A 82 -12.97 3.29 -2.76
CA ALA A 82 -13.00 2.42 -3.92
C ALA A 82 -12.51 1.01 -3.56
N THR A 83 -13.06 0.00 -4.22
CA THR A 83 -12.63 -1.38 -4.08
C THR A 83 -12.96 -2.16 -5.35
N ASN A 84 -12.16 -3.17 -5.65
CA ASN A 84 -12.44 -4.11 -6.72
C ASN A 84 -11.81 -5.46 -6.41
N MET A 85 -12.38 -6.52 -6.99
CA MET A 85 -11.82 -7.86 -6.93
C MET A 85 -11.99 -8.57 -8.26
N SER A 86 -10.95 -9.30 -8.70
CA SER A 86 -10.96 -10.07 -9.94
C SER A 86 -9.91 -11.17 -9.90
N ILE A 87 -10.08 -12.22 -10.72
CA ILE A 87 -8.97 -13.13 -11.04
C ILE A 87 -8.03 -12.47 -12.07
N GLY A 88 -8.60 -11.75 -13.03
CA GLY A 88 -7.87 -11.17 -14.15
C GLY A 88 -7.25 -9.82 -13.84
N PRO A 89 -6.58 -9.21 -14.83
CA PRO A 89 -5.97 -7.89 -14.70
C PRO A 89 -6.97 -6.83 -14.28
N MET A 90 -6.48 -5.85 -13.52
CA MET A 90 -7.33 -4.81 -12.95
C MET A 90 -6.54 -3.53 -12.70
N PHE A 91 -7.29 -2.43 -12.64
CA PHE A 91 -6.76 -1.10 -12.42
C PHE A 91 -7.23 -0.55 -11.08
N ALA A 92 -6.35 0.20 -10.42
CA ALA A 92 -6.66 0.97 -9.21
C ALA A 92 -6.26 2.42 -9.44
N ASN A 93 -7.23 3.33 -9.38
CA ASN A 93 -6.98 4.77 -9.43
C ASN A 93 -6.79 5.30 -8.01
N ILE A 94 -5.53 5.55 -7.62
CA ILE A 94 -5.15 6.10 -6.33
C ILE A 94 -5.08 7.63 -6.49
N ASN A 95 -6.21 8.29 -6.31
CA ASN A 95 -6.30 9.76 -6.41
C ASN A 95 -5.83 10.43 -5.09
N ALA A 96 -5.92 11.76 -5.01
CA ALA A 96 -5.50 12.52 -3.83
C ALA A 96 -6.39 12.32 -2.57
N GLU A 97 -7.60 11.78 -2.74
CA GLU A 97 -8.54 11.50 -1.65
C GLU A 97 -8.20 10.18 -0.96
N VAL A 98 -7.56 9.25 -1.69
CA VAL A 98 -7.05 8.00 -1.11
C VAL A 98 -5.86 8.31 -0.20
N LYS A 99 -5.95 7.88 1.05
CA LYS A 99 -4.91 8.01 2.07
C LYS A 99 -4.22 6.68 2.38
N ALA A 100 -4.90 5.56 2.13
CA ALA A 100 -4.30 4.24 2.22
C ALA A 100 -4.82 3.30 1.13
N PHE A 101 -3.96 2.37 0.74
CA PHE A 101 -4.24 1.33 -0.25
C PHE A 101 -3.90 -0.02 0.37
N GLU A 102 -4.88 -0.92 0.37
CA GLU A 102 -4.67 -2.31 0.77
C GLU A 102 -4.80 -3.21 -0.45
N SER A 103 -3.85 -4.12 -0.62
CA SER A 103 -3.89 -5.14 -1.66
C SER A 103 -3.75 -6.53 -1.03
N ARG A 104 -4.59 -7.45 -1.50
CA ARG A 104 -4.68 -8.82 -1.01
C ARG A 104 -4.71 -9.77 -2.20
N ASN A 105 -3.79 -10.72 -2.18
CA ASN A 105 -3.62 -11.76 -3.17
C ASN A 105 -3.50 -11.23 -4.61
N CYS A 106 -2.84 -10.10 -4.80
CA CYS A 106 -2.59 -9.52 -6.11
C CYS A 106 -1.17 -9.77 -6.57
N GLN A 107 -0.96 -9.84 -7.88
CA GLN A 107 0.36 -9.61 -8.45
C GLN A 107 0.81 -8.15 -8.19
N PRO A 108 2.11 -7.82 -8.25
CA PRO A 108 2.59 -6.45 -8.08
C PRO A 108 1.85 -5.44 -8.96
N TRP A 109 1.67 -4.23 -8.45
CA TRP A 109 1.01 -3.16 -9.15
C TRP A 109 2.03 -2.22 -9.78
N THR A 110 1.97 -2.12 -11.10
CA THR A 110 2.84 -1.22 -11.87
C THR A 110 2.07 0.04 -12.20
N ARG A 111 2.73 1.20 -12.07
CA ARG A 111 2.14 2.48 -12.46
C ARG A 111 1.93 2.53 -13.97
N VAL A 112 0.75 2.96 -14.40
CA VAL A 112 0.45 3.19 -15.82
C VAL A 112 1.14 4.50 -16.24
N PRO A 113 1.91 4.50 -17.36
CA PRO A 113 2.57 5.69 -17.89
C PRO A 113 1.61 6.81 -18.29
#